data_AF-A0A1C5AMI8-F1
#
_entry.id   AF-A0A1C5AMI8-F1
#
_cell.length_a   1.000
_cell.length_b   1.000
_cell.length_c   1.000
_cell.angle_alpha   90.00
_cell.angle_beta   90.00
_cell.angle_gamma   90.00
#
_symmetry.space_group_name_H-M   'P 1'
#
loop_
_entity.id
_entity.type
_entity.pdbx_description
1 polymer ?
#
loop_
_entity_poly.entity_id
_entity_poly.type
_entity_poly.pdbx_seq_one_letter_code
_entity_poly.pdbx_strand_id
1 'polypeptide(L)'
;MRLPLPLPALRHGRRVRLALGLALVAVVGVSTVPTPATAAPATAGPAAHAASAPRPTDQATAASVGGPATGAKASRVGVNAVGIDLCAQVAYAAGFRNNPLVTAVAVAMAESSCNPSAVGSNGPTAGCPNGSLDRGLWQINNCYHPTVNDTCAYTAQCNANAAYNISSGGSNWQPWSTYNNGAYAGYLSAAQAAVARLGGGDPPVGVTGTILANPSLNIRTGPGTTYGIAGSVNYGATVKIACYTFGEYVSGGYWPSSTWDRITNTATGVTGYVADTWVNTTYDVKTMVGRC
;
A
#
# COMPACT_ATOMS: atom_id res chain seq x y z
N MET A 1 -65.05 -33.14 -27.11
CA MET A 1 -65.01 -31.82 -26.43
C MET A 1 -63.60 -31.70 -25.84
N ARG A 2 -62.69 -30.79 -26.19
CA ARG A 2 -62.71 -29.50 -26.89
C ARG A 2 -61.55 -29.42 -27.90
N LEU A 3 -61.76 -28.62 -28.95
CA LEU A 3 -60.94 -28.36 -30.13
C LEU A 3 -59.68 -27.50 -29.87
N PRO A 4 -58.69 -27.47 -30.78
CA PRO A 4 -57.58 -26.51 -30.78
C PRO A 4 -57.84 -25.26 -31.67
N LEU A 5 -56.97 -24.23 -31.50
CA LEU A 5 -56.72 -22.99 -32.31
C LEU A 5 -57.54 -21.73 -31.94
N PRO A 6 -57.07 -20.47 -32.25
CA PRO A 6 -56.04 -20.09 -33.22
C PRO A 6 -55.00 -19.00 -32.81
N LEU A 7 -53.96 -18.85 -33.63
CA LEU A 7 -53.06 -17.69 -33.75
C LEU A 7 -53.70 -16.58 -34.61
N PRO A 8 -53.30 -15.31 -34.41
CA PRO A 8 -53.08 -14.39 -35.54
C PRO A 8 -51.75 -13.63 -35.40
N ALA A 9 -50.85 -13.58 -36.39
CA ALA A 9 -50.86 -12.91 -37.70
C ALA A 9 -50.06 -11.60 -37.71
N LEU A 10 -49.07 -11.61 -38.61
CA LEU A 10 -48.10 -10.59 -39.01
C LEU A 10 -48.60 -9.14 -39.20
N ARG A 11 -47.71 -8.17 -38.94
CA ARG A 11 -47.58 -6.96 -39.77
C ARG A 11 -46.15 -6.77 -40.27
N HIS A 12 -46.05 -6.68 -41.60
CA HIS A 12 -44.92 -6.15 -42.37
C HIS A 12 -44.57 -4.73 -41.88
N GLY A 13 -43.34 -4.21 -41.90
CA GLY A 13 -42.14 -4.54 -42.65
C GLY A 13 -41.54 -3.22 -43.14
N ARG A 14 -40.24 -2.97 -42.95
CA ARG A 14 -39.47 -2.22 -43.94
C ARG A 14 -37.99 -2.59 -43.87
N ARG A 15 -37.54 -2.96 -45.06
CA ARG A 15 -36.25 -3.51 -45.46
C ARG A 15 -35.16 -2.43 -45.42
N VAL A 16 -33.93 -2.80 -45.07
CA VAL A 16 -32.73 -2.38 -45.81
C VAL A 16 -31.74 -3.55 -45.85
N ARG A 17 -31.22 -3.79 -47.06
CA ARG A 17 -30.38 -4.90 -47.55
C ARG A 17 -28.95 -4.78 -47.00
N LEU A 18 -28.33 -5.81 -46.44
CA LEU A 18 -27.52 -6.86 -47.07
C LEU A 18 -26.48 -6.36 -48.10
N ALA A 19 -25.19 -6.48 -47.77
CA ALA A 19 -24.17 -7.07 -48.65
C ALA A 19 -22.84 -7.30 -47.91
N LEU A 20 -22.37 -8.55 -48.02
CA LEU A 20 -21.02 -9.06 -47.76
C LEU A 20 -19.94 -8.31 -48.56
N GLY A 21 -18.69 -8.39 -48.12
CA GLY A 21 -17.56 -8.23 -49.04
C GLY A 21 -16.19 -8.09 -48.39
N LEU A 22 -15.53 -9.21 -48.16
CA LEU A 22 -14.10 -9.34 -47.87
C LEU A 22 -13.28 -8.96 -49.13
N ALA A 23 -12.22 -8.16 -49.02
CA ALA A 23 -11.08 -8.21 -49.94
C ALA A 23 -9.87 -7.44 -49.39
N LEU A 24 -8.81 -8.18 -49.10
CA LEU A 24 -7.41 -7.73 -49.09
C LEU A 24 -6.97 -7.54 -50.56
N VAL A 25 -6.10 -6.57 -50.86
CA VAL A 25 -4.93 -6.68 -51.79
C VAL A 25 -4.20 -5.32 -51.87
N ALA A 26 -2.87 -5.42 -51.89
CA ALA A 26 -1.85 -4.38 -51.88
C ALA A 26 -1.72 -3.58 -53.18
N VAL A 27 -1.12 -2.39 -53.10
CA VAL A 27 -0.38 -1.75 -54.20
C VAL A 27 0.97 -1.24 -53.70
N VAL A 28 1.98 -1.52 -54.52
CA VAL A 28 3.43 -1.28 -54.40
C VAL A 28 3.81 -0.02 -55.20
N GLY A 29 4.89 0.67 -54.80
CA GLY A 29 5.71 1.52 -55.70
C GLY A 29 5.96 2.96 -55.19
N VAL A 30 7.14 3.34 -54.66
CA VAL A 30 8.43 3.69 -55.34
C VAL A 30 8.31 5.10 -56.00
N SER A 31 9.14 6.14 -55.81
CA SER A 31 10.51 6.31 -55.31
C SER A 31 10.90 7.81 -55.17
N THR A 32 11.88 8.10 -54.29
CA THR A 32 13.04 9.04 -54.35
C THR A 32 12.83 10.52 -54.77
N VAL A 33 13.52 11.55 -54.23
CA VAL A 33 14.98 11.86 -54.31
C VAL A 33 15.42 12.87 -53.17
N PRO A 34 16.67 13.43 -53.05
CA PRO A 34 17.56 13.16 -51.89
C PRO A 34 18.18 14.41 -51.15
N THR A 35 18.79 14.14 -49.97
CA THR A 35 20.04 14.69 -49.31
C THR A 35 20.43 16.19 -49.35
N PRO A 36 21.11 16.77 -48.31
CA PRO A 36 22.32 16.25 -47.62
C PRO A 36 22.28 16.28 -46.08
N ALA A 37 22.70 15.22 -45.39
CA ALA A 37 24.07 14.92 -44.96
C ALA A 37 24.68 16.00 -44.03
N THR A 38 24.51 15.80 -42.72
CA THR A 38 25.35 16.42 -41.69
C THR A 38 26.05 15.30 -40.92
N ALA A 39 27.37 15.40 -40.84
CA ALA A 39 28.26 14.45 -40.22
C ALA A 39 28.04 14.36 -38.69
N ALA A 40 28.18 13.15 -38.16
CA ALA A 40 28.26 12.87 -36.73
C ALA A 40 29.58 13.40 -36.13
N PRO A 41 29.57 13.66 -34.82
CA PRO A 41 30.50 12.89 -33.98
C PRO A 41 29.81 12.20 -32.80
N ALA A 42 30.58 11.32 -32.19
CA ALA A 42 30.19 10.21 -31.32
C ALA A 42 29.68 10.61 -29.91
N THR A 43 28.75 9.77 -29.43
CA THR A 43 28.55 9.29 -28.05
C THR A 43 28.72 10.24 -26.86
N ALA A 44 27.60 10.65 -26.27
CA ALA A 44 27.44 10.83 -24.83
C ALA A 44 26.03 10.34 -24.44
N GLY A 45 25.93 9.36 -23.53
CA GLY A 45 24.65 8.81 -23.08
C GLY A 45 23.80 9.86 -22.34
N PRO A 46 22.45 9.76 -22.38
CA PRO A 46 21.63 10.70 -21.65
C PRO A 46 21.83 10.50 -20.14
N ALA A 47 22.23 11.60 -19.50
CA ALA A 47 22.37 11.76 -18.07
C ALA A 47 21.12 11.30 -17.32
N ALA A 48 21.37 10.63 -16.19
CA ALA A 48 20.36 10.35 -15.19
C ALA A 48 19.52 11.59 -14.93
N HIS A 49 18.20 11.46 -15.07
CA HIS A 49 17.27 12.48 -14.60
C HIS A 49 17.47 12.62 -13.09
N ALA A 50 18.15 13.68 -12.70
CA ALA A 50 18.19 14.11 -11.31
C ALA A 50 16.75 14.32 -10.86
N ALA A 51 16.27 13.47 -9.95
CA ALA A 51 15.01 13.66 -9.30
C ALA A 51 15.05 15.01 -8.55
N SER A 52 14.16 15.92 -8.93
CA SER A 52 13.98 17.19 -8.25
C SER A 52 13.72 16.96 -6.76
N ALA A 53 14.53 17.58 -5.91
CA ALA A 53 14.41 17.50 -4.45
C ALA A 53 13.05 18.02 -3.97
N PRO A 54 12.41 17.39 -2.96
CA PRO A 54 11.19 17.92 -2.35
C PRO A 54 11.45 19.23 -1.60
N ARG A 55 10.46 20.13 -1.65
CA ARG A 55 10.42 21.45 -0.98
C ARG A 55 10.53 21.32 0.56
N PRO A 56 11.24 22.23 1.26
CA PRO A 56 11.55 22.08 2.68
C PRO A 56 10.54 22.79 3.58
N THR A 57 9.36 22.21 3.78
CA THR A 57 8.46 22.49 4.93
C THR A 57 7.48 21.31 5.01
N ASP A 58 7.49 20.57 6.12
CA ASP A 58 6.75 19.30 6.41
C ASP A 58 7.53 17.98 6.28
N GLN A 59 8.87 18.00 6.20
CA GLN A 59 9.62 16.75 6.42
C GLN A 59 9.66 16.44 7.92
N ALA A 60 8.88 15.43 8.33
CA ALA A 60 8.98 14.87 9.66
C ALA A 60 10.42 14.44 9.96
N THR A 61 10.92 14.73 11.16
CA THR A 61 12.26 14.33 11.60
C THR A 61 12.41 12.82 11.46
N ALA A 62 13.44 12.39 10.73
CA ALA A 62 13.61 10.98 10.39
C ALA A 62 13.93 10.13 11.63
N ALA A 63 13.16 9.06 11.79
CA ALA A 63 13.39 8.04 12.81
C ALA A 63 14.48 7.06 12.38
N SER A 64 14.47 6.64 11.10
CA SER A 64 15.49 5.81 10.46
C SER A 64 15.82 6.39 9.08
N VAL A 65 17.09 6.33 8.67
CA VAL A 65 17.53 6.88 7.37
C VAL A 65 18.24 5.86 6.48
N GLY A 66 18.66 4.72 7.03
CA GLY A 66 19.31 3.63 6.31
C GLY A 66 18.37 2.55 5.77
N GLY A 67 18.95 1.55 5.11
CA GLY A 67 18.29 0.26 4.86
C GLY A 67 18.33 -0.65 6.09
N PRO A 68 17.69 -1.84 6.04
CA PRO A 68 17.63 -2.76 7.18
C PRO A 68 19.02 -3.06 7.74
N ALA A 69 19.15 -3.09 9.08
CA ALA A 69 20.42 -3.43 9.69
C ALA A 69 20.81 -4.88 9.36
N THR A 70 22.00 -5.07 8.78
CA THR A 70 22.55 -6.41 8.50
C THR A 70 23.45 -6.84 9.66
N GLY A 71 22.94 -7.72 10.53
CA GLY A 71 23.74 -8.18 11.66
C GLY A 71 22.98 -8.97 12.72
N ALA A 72 22.64 -10.23 12.42
CA ALA A 72 22.35 -11.22 13.46
C ALA A 72 23.08 -12.52 13.12
N LYS A 73 24.12 -12.87 13.91
CA LYS A 73 24.75 -14.19 13.86
C LYS A 73 23.76 -15.19 14.47
N ALA A 74 23.26 -16.12 13.65
CA ALA A 74 22.36 -17.18 14.09
C ALA A 74 23.09 -18.17 15.02
N SER A 75 22.64 -18.29 16.27
CA SER A 75 22.98 -19.42 17.14
C SER A 75 21.73 -20.26 17.40
N ARG A 76 21.83 -21.58 17.21
CA ARG A 76 20.70 -22.51 17.26
C ARG A 76 20.41 -22.96 18.70
N VAL A 77 19.35 -22.43 19.30
CA VAL A 77 18.46 -23.13 20.27
C VAL A 77 17.04 -22.59 20.03
N GLY A 78 16.05 -23.49 19.96
CA GLY A 78 14.75 -23.23 19.36
C GLY A 78 13.85 -22.23 20.10
N VAL A 79 13.48 -21.15 19.40
CA VAL A 79 12.13 -20.57 19.22
C VAL A 79 12.30 -19.33 18.33
N ASN A 80 12.14 -19.46 17.00
CA ASN A 80 12.10 -18.30 16.09
C ASN A 80 10.74 -17.56 16.14
N ALA A 81 10.16 -17.47 17.34
CA ALA A 81 9.01 -16.65 17.70
C ALA A 81 9.40 -15.45 18.59
N VAL A 82 10.63 -15.41 19.14
CA VAL A 82 11.01 -14.44 20.18
C VAL A 82 11.09 -13.00 19.70
N GLY A 83 11.64 -12.72 18.51
CA GLY A 83 11.86 -11.34 18.05
C GLY A 83 10.54 -10.61 17.76
N ILE A 84 9.69 -11.17 16.89
CA ILE A 84 8.44 -10.53 16.51
C ILE A 84 7.43 -10.49 17.67
N ASP A 85 7.41 -11.51 18.53
CA ASP A 85 6.56 -11.49 19.74
C ASP A 85 7.09 -10.47 20.75
N LEU A 86 8.41 -10.28 20.87
CA LEU A 86 9.00 -9.21 21.68
C LEU A 86 8.54 -7.84 21.16
N CYS A 87 8.70 -7.56 19.86
CA CYS A 87 8.21 -6.32 19.24
C CYS A 87 6.73 -6.08 19.54
N ALA A 88 5.89 -7.11 19.40
CA ALA A 88 4.47 -7.00 19.68
C ALA A 88 4.21 -6.68 21.16
N GLN A 89 4.89 -7.35 22.09
CA GLN A 89 4.75 -7.11 23.53
C GLN A 89 5.13 -5.68 23.90
N VAL A 90 6.32 -5.24 23.49
CA VAL A 90 6.83 -3.91 23.90
C VAL A 90 6.10 -2.77 23.18
N ALA A 91 5.63 -2.99 21.95
CA ALA A 91 4.77 -2.03 21.25
C ALA A 91 3.39 -1.92 21.91
N TYR A 92 2.79 -3.04 22.32
CA TYR A 92 1.52 -3.03 23.06
C TYR A 92 1.67 -2.28 24.39
N ALA A 93 2.76 -2.55 25.12
CA ALA A 93 3.08 -1.88 26.38
C ALA A 93 3.40 -0.39 26.21
N ALA A 94 3.97 0.01 25.06
CA ALA A 94 4.22 1.40 24.72
C ALA A 94 2.92 2.19 24.42
N GLY A 95 1.81 1.50 24.16
CA GLY A 95 0.49 2.10 23.94
C GLY A 95 -0.07 1.89 22.53
N PHE A 96 0.68 1.27 21.61
CA PHE A 96 0.12 0.93 20.31
C PHE A 96 -1.03 -0.08 20.48
N ARG A 97 -2.11 0.13 19.73
CA ARG A 97 -3.28 -0.77 19.70
C ARG A 97 -3.73 -1.00 18.27
N ASN A 98 -4.53 -2.04 18.06
CA ASN A 98 -5.20 -2.32 16.78
C ASN A 98 -4.20 -2.28 15.59
N ASN A 99 -4.57 -1.62 14.49
CA ASN A 99 -3.73 -1.53 13.29
C ASN A 99 -2.39 -0.81 13.53
N PRO A 100 -2.32 0.31 14.28
CA PRO A 100 -1.04 0.89 14.69
C PRO A 100 -0.06 -0.09 15.34
N LEU A 101 -0.56 -1.05 16.15
CA LEU A 101 0.28 -2.08 16.74
C LEU A 101 0.84 -3.05 15.70
N VAL A 102 0.01 -3.49 14.75
CA VAL A 102 0.46 -4.33 13.63
C VAL A 102 1.52 -3.61 12.79
N THR A 103 1.27 -2.35 12.42
CA THR A 103 2.22 -1.54 11.64
C THR A 103 3.52 -1.34 12.40
N ALA A 104 3.47 -1.06 13.71
CA ALA A 104 4.66 -0.93 14.54
C ALA A 104 5.52 -2.19 14.52
N VAL A 105 4.91 -3.36 14.66
CA VAL A 105 5.62 -4.65 14.60
C VAL A 105 6.19 -4.91 13.20
N ALA A 106 5.44 -4.61 12.14
CA ALA A 106 5.91 -4.79 10.77
C ALA A 106 7.08 -3.85 10.41
N VAL A 107 7.05 -2.60 10.86
CA VAL A 107 8.15 -1.64 10.70
C VAL A 107 9.38 -2.13 11.46
N ALA A 108 9.26 -2.54 12.72
CA ALA A 108 10.41 -3.07 13.47
C ALA A 108 11.02 -4.34 12.85
N MET A 109 10.19 -5.20 12.25
CA MET A 109 10.67 -6.35 11.48
C MET A 109 11.46 -5.92 10.24
N ALA A 110 10.99 -4.93 9.50
CA ALA A 110 11.70 -4.41 8.33
C ALA A 110 12.99 -3.67 8.71
N GLU A 111 12.99 -2.97 9.83
CA GLU A 111 14.12 -2.17 10.32
C GLU A 111 15.25 -3.05 10.87
N SER A 112 14.92 -4.00 11.75
CA SER A 112 15.93 -4.74 12.53
C SER A 112 15.69 -6.24 12.61
N SER A 113 14.65 -6.77 11.95
CA SER A 113 14.12 -8.11 12.24
C SER A 113 13.75 -8.29 13.71
N CYS A 114 13.30 -7.20 14.36
CA CYS A 114 13.01 -7.15 15.79
C CYS A 114 14.19 -7.57 16.69
N ASN A 115 15.40 -7.10 16.36
CA ASN A 115 16.60 -7.32 17.15
C ASN A 115 16.93 -6.06 18.01
N PRO A 116 16.86 -6.13 19.36
CA PRO A 116 17.16 -4.99 20.24
C PRO A 116 18.59 -4.47 20.15
N SER A 117 19.54 -5.29 19.68
CA SER A 117 20.95 -4.89 19.54
C SER A 117 21.33 -4.50 18.12
N ALA A 118 20.36 -4.33 17.21
CA ALA A 118 20.65 -3.97 15.82
C ALA A 118 21.20 -2.54 15.72
N VAL A 119 22.17 -2.36 14.82
CA VAL A 119 22.80 -1.07 14.52
C VAL A 119 22.92 -0.92 13.01
N GLY A 120 22.39 0.19 12.49
CA GLY A 120 22.60 0.64 11.12
C GLY A 120 23.53 1.85 11.14
N SER A 121 24.62 1.80 10.37
CA SER A 121 25.57 2.92 10.27
C SER A 121 25.30 3.72 9.01
N ASN A 122 25.13 5.04 9.18
CA ASN A 122 24.85 5.96 8.10
C ASN A 122 25.99 6.97 7.96
N GLY A 123 26.46 7.16 6.73
CA GLY A 123 27.48 8.15 6.42
C GLY A 123 27.01 9.59 6.71
N PRO A 124 27.94 10.56 6.68
CA PRO A 124 27.62 11.98 6.83
C PRO A 124 26.52 12.47 5.90
N THR A 125 25.60 13.27 6.43
CA THR A 125 24.58 14.01 5.67
C THR A 125 24.62 15.49 6.04
N ALA A 126 23.89 16.34 5.31
CA ALA A 126 23.77 17.75 5.67
C ALA A 126 23.16 17.97 7.07
N GLY A 127 22.24 17.09 7.50
CA GLY A 127 21.65 17.14 8.84
C GLY A 127 22.50 16.47 9.93
N CYS A 128 23.36 15.53 9.54
CA CYS A 128 24.21 14.76 10.44
C CYS A 128 25.64 14.73 9.89
N PRO A 129 26.42 15.82 10.05
CA PRO A 129 27.71 15.98 9.38
C PRO A 129 28.78 14.99 9.82
N ASN A 130 28.60 14.34 10.97
CA ASN A 130 29.51 13.31 11.49
C ASN A 130 29.03 11.88 11.21
N GLY A 131 27.99 11.73 10.38
CA GLY A 131 27.25 10.47 10.26
C GLY A 131 26.29 10.25 11.42
N SER A 132 25.61 9.10 11.39
CA SER A 132 24.63 8.75 12.42
C SER A 132 24.47 7.23 12.54
N LEU A 133 23.88 6.81 13.66
CA LEU A 133 23.53 5.42 13.91
C LEU A 133 22.02 5.29 14.10
N ASP A 134 21.43 4.38 13.35
CA ASP A 134 20.09 3.86 13.60
C ASP A 134 20.21 2.69 14.60
N ARG A 135 19.40 2.66 15.66
CA ARG A 135 19.65 1.75 16.81
C ARG A 135 18.39 1.03 17.31
N GLY A 136 18.53 -0.26 17.58
CA GLY A 136 17.53 -1.10 18.25
C GLY A 136 16.33 -1.47 17.37
N LEU A 137 15.25 -1.89 18.02
CA LEU A 137 14.08 -2.52 17.37
C LEU A 137 13.48 -1.69 16.23
N TRP A 138 13.22 -0.40 16.47
CA TRP A 138 12.70 0.55 15.49
C TRP A 138 13.78 1.43 14.86
N GLN A 139 15.06 1.06 15.03
CA GLN A 139 16.19 1.71 14.36
C GLN A 139 16.25 3.24 14.58
N ILE A 140 16.06 3.69 15.83
CA ILE A 140 15.96 5.13 16.17
C ILE A 140 17.32 5.84 16.03
N ASN A 141 17.38 6.82 15.12
CA ASN A 141 18.57 7.56 14.74
C ASN A 141 19.10 8.47 15.87
N ASN A 142 20.39 8.37 16.20
CA ASN A 142 21.01 9.14 17.29
C ASN A 142 21.22 10.63 17.01
N CYS A 143 21.33 11.03 15.76
CA CYS A 143 21.54 12.42 15.36
C CYS A 143 20.21 13.18 15.31
N TYR A 144 19.16 12.56 14.76
CA TYR A 144 17.83 13.16 14.66
C TYR A 144 17.01 13.06 15.96
N HIS A 145 17.27 12.04 16.79
CA HIS A 145 16.61 11.83 18.08
C HIS A 145 17.62 11.71 19.24
N PRO A 146 18.39 12.78 19.56
CA PRO A 146 19.48 12.73 20.54
C PRO A 146 19.01 12.50 21.98
N THR A 147 17.73 12.75 22.28
CA THR A 147 17.13 12.46 23.59
C THR A 147 16.97 10.96 23.85
N VAL A 148 16.98 10.13 22.80
CA VAL A 148 17.00 8.67 22.89
C VAL A 148 18.46 8.23 22.96
N ASN A 149 19.01 8.19 24.17
CA ASN A 149 20.38 7.71 24.40
C ASN A 149 20.53 6.22 24.08
N ASP A 150 21.77 5.73 24.00
CA ASP A 150 22.06 4.33 23.64
C ASP A 150 21.41 3.32 24.59
N THR A 151 21.43 3.60 25.90
CA THR A 151 20.76 2.75 26.90
C THR A 151 19.28 2.57 26.56
N CYS A 152 18.58 3.65 26.22
CA CYS A 152 17.18 3.59 25.81
C CYS A 152 17.01 2.93 24.44
N ALA A 153 17.86 3.28 23.47
CA ALA A 153 17.77 2.77 22.11
C ALA A 153 17.93 1.23 22.06
N TYR A 154 18.78 0.65 22.89
CA TYR A 154 18.99 -0.80 22.96
C TYR A 154 18.11 -1.53 23.99
N THR A 155 17.38 -0.79 24.84
CA THR A 155 16.38 -1.37 25.74
C THR A 155 15.04 -1.48 25.01
N ALA A 156 14.58 -2.71 24.77
CA ALA A 156 13.40 -3.00 23.95
C ALA A 156 12.17 -2.11 24.27
N GLN A 157 11.78 -2.01 25.55
CA GLN A 157 10.64 -1.19 25.95
C GLN A 157 10.87 0.31 25.76
N CYS A 158 12.08 0.80 26.03
CA CYS A 158 12.39 2.22 25.89
C CYS A 158 12.43 2.64 24.42
N ASN A 159 13.01 1.80 23.56
CA ASN A 159 12.99 1.96 22.11
C ASN A 159 11.54 1.97 21.57
N ALA A 160 10.67 1.08 22.07
CA ALA A 160 9.25 1.05 21.71
C ALA A 160 8.50 2.33 22.13
N ASN A 161 8.76 2.84 23.33
CA ASN A 161 8.18 4.10 23.81
C ASN A 161 8.62 5.29 22.94
N ALA A 162 9.89 5.31 22.52
CA ALA A 162 10.39 6.31 21.59
C ALA A 162 9.67 6.21 20.23
N ALA A 163 9.55 5.01 19.67
CA ALA A 163 8.83 4.77 18.42
C ALA A 163 7.36 5.21 18.51
N TYR A 164 6.67 4.93 19.63
CA TYR A 164 5.30 5.38 19.87
C TYR A 164 5.18 6.91 19.82
N ASN A 165 6.08 7.62 20.50
CA ASN A 165 6.06 9.07 20.51
C ASN A 165 6.41 9.68 19.14
N ILE A 166 7.45 9.18 18.49
CA ILE A 166 7.93 9.69 17.18
C ILE A 166 6.87 9.45 16.09
N SER A 167 6.13 8.33 16.18
CA SER A 167 5.06 8.02 15.22
C SER A 167 3.72 8.69 15.53
N SER A 168 3.66 9.61 16.50
CA SER A 168 2.40 10.22 16.98
C SER A 168 1.36 9.16 17.37
N GLY A 169 1.78 8.16 18.16
CA GLY A 169 0.96 7.02 18.56
C GLY A 169 0.66 6.02 17.44
N GLY A 170 1.48 6.00 16.39
CA GLY A 170 1.31 5.16 15.20
C GLY A 170 0.39 5.74 14.13
N SER A 171 0.07 7.03 14.21
CA SER A 171 -0.68 7.75 13.18
C SER A 171 0.20 8.32 12.07
N ASN A 172 1.51 8.45 12.30
CA ASN A 172 2.48 8.95 11.34
C ASN A 172 3.72 8.04 11.25
N TRP A 173 3.89 7.35 10.13
CA TRP A 173 5.04 6.48 9.88
C TRP A 173 6.03 7.04 8.86
N GLN A 174 5.79 8.26 8.35
CA GLN A 174 6.72 8.93 7.42
C GLN A 174 8.16 9.08 7.94
N PRO A 175 8.43 9.17 9.26
CA PRO A 175 9.80 9.15 9.77
C PRO A 175 10.63 7.90 9.45
N TRP A 176 10.01 6.76 9.11
CA TRP A 176 10.71 5.50 8.86
C TRP A 176 10.92 5.23 7.36
N SER A 177 12.17 5.05 6.95
CA SER A 177 12.54 4.76 5.56
C SER A 177 11.91 3.45 5.04
N THR A 178 11.84 2.41 5.89
CA THR A 178 11.25 1.10 5.59
C THR A 178 9.73 1.13 5.43
N TYR A 179 9.07 2.14 6.01
CA TYR A 179 7.66 2.41 5.75
C TYR A 179 7.49 3.05 4.37
N ASN A 180 8.27 4.11 4.10
CA ASN A 180 8.18 4.90 2.87
C ASN A 180 8.52 4.10 1.60
N ASN A 181 9.45 3.16 1.68
CA ASN A 181 9.82 2.30 0.55
C ASN A 181 8.98 1.01 0.45
N GLY A 182 8.02 0.81 1.36
CA GLY A 182 7.10 -0.34 1.37
C GLY A 182 7.68 -1.65 1.91
N ALA A 183 8.93 -1.69 2.40
CA ALA A 183 9.55 -2.91 2.92
C ALA A 183 8.76 -3.54 4.08
N TYR A 184 8.15 -2.71 4.95
CA TYR A 184 7.32 -3.18 6.07
C TYR A 184 6.13 -4.05 5.63
N ALA A 185 5.59 -3.84 4.42
CA ALA A 185 4.42 -4.55 3.93
C ALA A 185 4.65 -6.06 3.82
N GLY A 186 5.90 -6.49 3.56
CA GLY A 186 6.28 -7.90 3.52
C GLY A 186 6.18 -8.62 4.87
N TYR A 187 6.09 -7.87 5.98
CA TYR A 187 6.03 -8.40 7.34
C TYR A 187 4.65 -8.30 7.99
N LEU A 188 3.65 -7.70 7.32
CA LEU A 188 2.32 -7.48 7.87
C LEU A 188 1.67 -8.78 8.37
N SER A 189 1.67 -9.84 7.56
CA SER A 189 1.07 -11.14 7.94
C SER A 189 1.71 -11.75 9.18
N ALA A 190 3.04 -11.66 9.30
CA ALA A 190 3.74 -12.15 10.48
C ALA A 190 3.42 -11.28 11.71
N ALA A 191 3.34 -9.95 11.53
CA ALA A 191 3.00 -9.01 12.58
C ALA A 191 1.57 -9.23 13.11
N GLN A 192 0.60 -9.41 12.23
CA GLN A 192 -0.78 -9.75 12.61
C GLN A 192 -0.84 -11.04 13.44
N ALA A 193 -0.12 -12.08 13.02
CA ALA A 193 -0.05 -13.33 13.77
C ALA A 193 0.58 -13.15 15.16
N ALA A 194 1.61 -12.31 15.29
CA ALA A 194 2.24 -12.00 16.58
C ALA A 194 1.30 -11.23 17.52
N VAL A 195 0.60 -10.22 17.01
CA VAL A 195 -0.38 -9.45 17.78
C VAL A 195 -1.53 -10.33 18.27
N ALA A 196 -2.03 -11.25 17.44
CA ALA A 196 -3.07 -12.21 17.83
C ALA A 196 -2.63 -13.12 18.98
N ARG A 197 -1.35 -13.53 19.03
CA ARG A 197 -0.80 -14.38 20.12
C ARG A 197 -0.76 -13.68 21.48
N LEU A 198 -0.82 -12.35 21.54
CA LEU A 198 -0.80 -11.59 22.80
C LEU A 198 -2.12 -11.62 23.57
N GLY A 199 -3.18 -12.24 23.02
CA GLY A 199 -4.50 -12.26 23.66
C GLY A 199 -5.22 -10.91 23.68
N GLY A 200 -4.69 -9.91 22.94
CA GLY A 200 -5.22 -8.55 22.82
C GLY A 200 -5.63 -8.18 21.40
N GLY A 201 -5.85 -9.16 20.52
CA GLY A 201 -6.22 -8.95 19.14
C GLY A 201 -7.10 -10.07 18.65
N ASP A 202 -8.42 -9.90 18.79
CA ASP A 202 -9.33 -10.53 17.85
C ASP A 202 -8.83 -10.16 16.42
N PRO A 203 -8.86 -11.09 15.44
CA PRO A 203 -8.67 -10.72 14.04
C PRO A 203 -9.61 -9.56 13.73
N PRO A 204 -9.22 -8.53 12.95
CA PRO A 204 -9.97 -7.28 12.85
C PRO A 204 -11.44 -7.58 12.55
N VAL A 205 -12.28 -7.45 13.58
CA VAL A 205 -13.72 -7.62 13.46
C VAL A 205 -14.25 -6.41 12.72
N GLY A 206 -14.30 -6.55 11.38
CA GLY A 206 -14.92 -5.62 10.45
C GLY A 206 -14.22 -4.28 10.36
N VAL A 207 -13.11 -4.18 9.62
CA VAL A 207 -12.63 -2.89 9.12
C VAL A 207 -13.77 -2.24 8.34
N THR A 208 -14.04 -0.97 8.60
CA THR A 208 -15.07 -0.22 7.89
C THR A 208 -14.50 1.00 7.21
N GLY A 209 -15.11 1.41 6.09
CA GLY A 209 -14.79 2.64 5.38
C GLY A 209 -16.04 3.49 5.12
N THR A 210 -15.87 4.80 5.09
CA THR A 210 -16.91 5.77 4.72
C THR A 210 -16.71 6.22 3.29
N ILE A 211 -17.79 6.26 2.50
CA ILE A 211 -17.68 6.49 1.06
C ILE A 211 -17.72 7.98 0.75
N LEU A 212 -16.73 8.45 0.01
CA LEU A 212 -16.53 9.88 -0.30
C LEU A 212 -16.97 10.27 -1.71
N ALA A 213 -17.26 9.31 -2.60
CA ALA A 213 -17.77 9.61 -3.94
C ALA A 213 -19.23 10.09 -3.89
N ASN A 214 -19.52 11.21 -4.55
CA ASN A 214 -20.85 11.83 -4.61
C ASN A 214 -21.39 11.80 -6.06
N PRO A 215 -22.63 11.34 -6.30
CA PRO A 215 -23.63 10.91 -5.32
C PRO A 215 -23.46 9.48 -4.80
N SER A 216 -22.75 8.63 -5.55
CA SER A 216 -22.53 7.23 -5.18
C SER A 216 -21.25 6.67 -5.79
N LEU A 217 -20.76 5.57 -5.23
CA LEU A 217 -19.66 4.77 -5.73
C LEU A 217 -20.16 3.44 -6.29
N ASN A 218 -19.69 3.04 -7.47
CA ASN A 218 -19.98 1.73 -8.04
C ASN A 218 -19.17 0.63 -7.34
N ILE A 219 -19.86 -0.42 -6.92
CA ILE A 219 -19.25 -1.68 -6.49
C ILE A 219 -19.07 -2.54 -7.74
N ARG A 220 -17.83 -2.98 -8.01
CA ARG A 220 -17.46 -3.71 -9.22
C ARG A 220 -17.17 -5.17 -8.94
N THR A 221 -17.28 -6.03 -9.95
CA THR A 221 -16.98 -7.46 -9.81
C THR A 221 -15.48 -7.77 -9.78
N GLY A 222 -14.62 -6.79 -10.09
CA GLY A 222 -13.16 -6.89 -9.99
C GLY A 222 -12.48 -5.51 -9.87
N PRO A 223 -11.15 -5.49 -9.68
CA PRO A 223 -10.41 -4.29 -9.32
C PRO A 223 -10.06 -3.42 -10.55
N GLY A 224 -11.08 -2.93 -11.25
CA GLY A 224 -10.93 -2.08 -12.42
C GLY A 224 -12.25 -1.49 -12.91
N THR A 225 -12.21 -0.36 -13.58
CA THR A 225 -13.38 0.38 -14.06
C THR A 225 -14.09 -0.28 -15.25
N THR A 226 -13.45 -1.25 -15.89
CA THR A 226 -14.01 -2.07 -16.97
C THR A 226 -14.77 -3.30 -16.48
N TYR A 227 -14.63 -3.67 -15.21
CA TYR A 227 -15.38 -4.77 -14.61
C TYR A 227 -16.86 -4.40 -14.43
N GLY A 228 -17.72 -5.41 -14.52
CA GLY A 228 -19.17 -5.28 -14.35
C GLY A 228 -19.55 -4.66 -13.00
N ILE A 229 -20.66 -3.92 -12.97
CA ILE A 229 -21.17 -3.29 -11.75
C ILE A 229 -22.01 -4.32 -11.00
N ALA A 230 -21.58 -4.68 -9.79
CA ALA A 230 -22.30 -5.56 -8.88
C ALA A 230 -23.37 -4.80 -8.05
N GLY A 231 -23.19 -3.50 -7.89
CA GLY A 231 -24.13 -2.61 -7.20
C GLY A 231 -23.53 -1.23 -6.99
N SER A 232 -24.11 -0.45 -6.09
CA SER A 232 -23.59 0.86 -5.70
C SER A 232 -23.74 1.12 -4.20
N VAL A 233 -23.02 2.14 -3.73
CA VAL A 233 -23.06 2.64 -2.36
C VAL A 233 -23.13 4.16 -2.38
N ASN A 234 -24.05 4.74 -1.60
CA ASN A 234 -24.24 6.19 -1.55
C ASN A 234 -23.10 6.90 -0.83
N TYR A 235 -22.90 8.17 -1.16
CA TYR A 235 -22.05 9.09 -0.41
C TYR A 235 -22.37 9.05 1.10
N GLY A 236 -21.32 9.05 1.92
CA GLY A 236 -21.41 9.03 3.39
C GLY A 236 -21.78 7.69 4.01
N ALA A 237 -22.11 6.67 3.21
CA ALA A 237 -22.43 5.35 3.74
C ALA A 237 -21.18 4.61 4.24
N THR A 238 -21.38 3.77 5.26
CA THR A 238 -20.35 2.90 5.83
C THR A 238 -20.40 1.51 5.23
N VAL A 239 -19.25 1.03 4.73
CA VAL A 239 -19.08 -0.32 4.19
C VAL A 239 -18.15 -1.15 5.07
N LYS A 240 -18.31 -2.47 5.07
CA LYS A 240 -17.31 -3.38 5.66
C LYS A 240 -16.27 -3.71 4.61
N ILE A 241 -14.99 -3.69 4.99
CA ILE A 241 -13.85 -4.01 4.13
C ILE A 241 -13.30 -5.36 4.58
N ALA A 242 -13.21 -6.30 3.63
CA ALA A 242 -12.75 -7.65 3.88
C ALA A 242 -11.25 -7.83 3.59
N CYS A 243 -10.78 -7.30 2.46
CA CYS A 243 -9.39 -7.37 2.00
C CYS A 243 -9.13 -6.28 0.96
N TYR A 244 -7.86 -5.97 0.70
CA TYR A 244 -7.45 -5.06 -0.38
C TYR A 244 -6.80 -5.84 -1.52
N THR A 245 -6.76 -5.29 -2.72
CA THR A 245 -5.94 -5.82 -3.81
C THR A 245 -5.42 -4.70 -4.70
N PHE A 246 -4.50 -5.02 -5.61
CA PHE A 246 -4.05 -4.05 -6.61
C PHE A 246 -4.80 -4.25 -7.93
N GLY A 247 -5.09 -3.15 -8.61
CA GLY A 247 -5.84 -3.13 -9.85
C GLY A 247 -5.55 -1.91 -10.71
N GLU A 248 -6.55 -1.49 -11.48
CA GLU A 248 -6.47 -0.28 -12.30
C GLU A 248 -6.15 0.95 -11.44
N TYR A 249 -5.24 1.79 -11.90
CA TYR A 249 -4.95 3.07 -11.26
C TYR A 249 -6.10 4.05 -11.49
N VAL A 250 -6.68 4.57 -10.41
CA VAL A 250 -7.76 5.56 -10.47
C VAL A 250 -7.22 6.92 -10.06
N SER A 251 -7.23 7.88 -10.99
CA SER A 251 -6.62 9.21 -10.83
C SER A 251 -7.50 10.23 -10.09
N GLY A 252 -8.77 9.93 -9.82
CA GLY A 252 -9.69 10.79 -9.08
C GLY A 252 -9.90 10.34 -7.64
N GLY A 253 -10.43 11.21 -6.79
CA GLY A 253 -10.69 10.95 -5.36
C GLY A 253 -9.71 11.67 -4.44
N TYR A 254 -9.70 11.28 -3.17
CA TYR A 254 -8.83 11.91 -2.16
C TYR A 254 -7.40 11.36 -2.24
N TRP A 255 -7.25 10.09 -2.61
CA TRP A 255 -5.96 9.40 -2.65
C TRP A 255 -5.82 8.55 -3.91
N PRO A 256 -5.47 9.16 -5.06
CA PRO A 256 -5.27 8.43 -6.31
C PRO A 256 -4.33 7.24 -6.12
N SER A 257 -4.79 6.03 -6.46
CA SER A 257 -4.03 4.82 -6.21
C SER A 257 -4.47 3.67 -7.13
N SER A 258 -3.67 2.61 -7.18
CA SER A 258 -4.01 1.32 -7.76
C SER A 258 -4.63 0.36 -6.74
N THR A 259 -5.02 0.85 -5.55
CA THR A 259 -5.57 0.03 -4.48
C THR A 259 -7.09 -0.09 -4.64
N TRP A 260 -7.59 -1.32 -4.49
CA TRP A 260 -9.01 -1.65 -4.57
C TRP A 260 -9.45 -2.44 -3.34
N ASP A 261 -10.54 -2.02 -2.74
CA ASP A 261 -11.09 -2.61 -1.51
C ASP A 261 -12.19 -3.57 -1.86
N ARG A 262 -12.08 -4.82 -1.37
CA ARG A 262 -13.20 -5.76 -1.41
C ARG A 262 -14.12 -5.47 -0.24
N ILE A 263 -15.29 -4.91 -0.54
CA ILE A 263 -16.24 -4.41 0.45
C ILE A 263 -17.57 -5.16 0.41
N THR A 264 -18.30 -5.13 1.52
CA THR A 264 -19.71 -5.47 1.62
C THR A 264 -20.51 -4.23 1.98
N ASN A 265 -21.48 -3.86 1.12
CA ASN A 265 -22.46 -2.83 1.42
C ASN A 265 -23.35 -3.32 2.58
N THR A 266 -23.33 -2.59 3.69
CA THR A 266 -24.05 -2.97 4.92
C THR A 266 -25.57 -2.86 4.78
N ALA A 267 -26.06 -2.00 3.87
CA ALA A 267 -27.48 -1.79 3.64
C ALA A 267 -28.09 -2.82 2.68
N THR A 268 -27.33 -3.33 1.70
CA THR A 268 -27.84 -4.22 0.65
C THR A 268 -27.26 -5.63 0.68
N GLY A 269 -26.16 -5.85 1.40
CA GLY A 269 -25.41 -7.12 1.41
C GLY A 269 -24.55 -7.36 0.16
N VAL A 270 -24.60 -6.48 -0.84
CA VAL A 270 -23.80 -6.62 -2.07
C VAL A 270 -22.32 -6.56 -1.74
N THR A 271 -21.55 -7.50 -2.29
CA THR A 271 -20.10 -7.57 -2.13
C THR A 271 -19.39 -7.41 -3.47
N GLY A 272 -18.27 -6.69 -3.48
CA GLY A 272 -17.43 -6.50 -4.65
C GLY A 272 -16.29 -5.54 -4.36
N TYR A 273 -15.69 -4.96 -5.40
CA TYR A 273 -14.52 -4.10 -5.31
C TYR A 273 -14.88 -2.63 -5.55
N VAL A 274 -14.32 -1.74 -4.73
CA VAL A 274 -14.38 -0.29 -4.92
C VAL A 274 -12.96 0.27 -4.96
N ALA A 275 -12.73 1.38 -5.66
CA ALA A 275 -11.43 2.02 -5.66
C ALA A 275 -11.19 2.72 -4.31
N ASP A 276 -10.06 2.40 -3.65
CA ASP A 276 -9.67 2.88 -2.32
C ASP A 276 -9.63 4.41 -2.23
N THR A 277 -9.25 5.09 -3.33
CA THR A 277 -9.25 6.56 -3.44
C THR A 277 -10.58 7.25 -3.06
N TRP A 278 -11.69 6.51 -3.06
CA TRP A 278 -13.04 6.99 -2.71
C TRP A 278 -13.55 6.47 -1.35
N VAL A 279 -12.70 5.81 -0.56
CA VAL A 279 -13.05 5.21 0.73
C VAL A 279 -12.18 5.83 1.81
N ASN A 280 -12.79 6.39 2.86
CA ASN A 280 -12.08 6.87 4.03
C ASN A 280 -12.12 5.82 5.13
N THR A 281 -10.95 5.36 5.52
CA THR A 281 -10.73 4.35 6.53
C THR A 281 -9.94 4.85 7.74
N THR A 282 -9.67 6.16 7.83
CA THR A 282 -8.78 6.79 8.83
C THR A 282 -7.29 6.42 8.67
N TYR A 283 -6.97 5.22 8.18
CA TYR A 283 -5.61 4.72 7.91
C TYR A 283 -5.54 4.02 6.56
N ASP A 284 -4.34 3.82 6.01
CA ASP A 284 -4.12 3.09 4.76
C ASP A 284 -4.71 1.66 4.86
N VAL A 285 -5.65 1.33 3.98
CA VAL A 285 -6.35 0.05 3.97
C VAL A 285 -5.42 -1.17 3.91
N LYS A 286 -4.26 -1.02 3.28
CA LYS A 286 -3.23 -2.06 3.17
C LYS A 286 -2.66 -2.45 4.53
N THR A 287 -2.80 -1.58 5.53
CA THR A 287 -2.36 -1.82 6.92
C THR A 287 -3.46 -2.42 7.80
N MET A 288 -4.71 -2.41 7.34
CA MET A 288 -5.87 -2.77 8.16
C MET A 288 -6.48 -4.12 7.79
N VAL A 289 -6.41 -4.49 6.51
CA VAL A 289 -6.91 -5.77 6.00
C VAL A 289 -5.82 -6.49 5.21
N GLY A 290 -5.91 -7.82 5.17
CA GLY A 290 -5.03 -8.63 4.33
C GLY A 290 -5.30 -8.41 2.84
N ARG A 291 -4.39 -8.91 1.99
CA ARG A 291 -4.57 -8.88 0.55
C ARG A 291 -5.54 -9.97 0.08
N CYS A 292 -6.43 -9.64 -0.87
CA CYS A 292 -7.08 -10.61 -1.77
C CYS A 292 -6.07 -10.96 -2.89
#